data_AF-A0A2V9HR85-F1
#
_entry.id   AF-A0A2V9HR85-F1
#
_cell.length_a   1.000
_cell.length_b   1.000
_cell.length_c   1.000
_cell.angle_alpha   90.00
_cell.angle_beta   90.00
_cell.angle_gamma   90.00
#
_symmetry.space_group_name_H-M   'P 1'
#
loop_
_entity.id
_entity.type
_entity.pdbx_description
1 polymer ?
#
loop_
_entity_poly.entity_id
_entity_poly.type
_entity_poly.pdbx_seq_one_letter_code
_entity_poly.pdbx_strand_id
1 'polypeptide(L)' 'MTGYELMVQLRQSPSTRRIPVMVVTSRAGAKHRDRAMKEGAVAFLTKPVQEDQLIAAVEQLIGTEAPRPVAPVA' A
#
# COMPACT_ATOMS: atom_id res chain seq x y z
N MET A 1 9.37 -11.04 -11.13
CA MET A 1 8.25 -10.21 -10.67
C MET A 1 8.78 -9.01 -9.91
N THR A 2 8.32 -7.80 -10.23
CA THR A 2 8.64 -6.56 -9.50
C THR A 2 7.49 -6.14 -8.57
N GLY A 3 7.76 -5.25 -7.61
CA GLY A 3 6.70 -4.73 -6.74
C GLY A 3 5.55 -4.04 -7.49
N TYR A 4 5.85 -3.36 -8.61
CA TYR A 4 4.81 -2.75 -9.45
C TYR A 4 3.93 -3.80 -10.16
N GLU A 5 4.54 -4.88 -10.65
CA GLU A 5 3.77 -5.98 -11.26
C GLU A 5 2.83 -6.65 -10.25
N LEU A 6 3.31 -6.85 -9.02
CA LEU A 6 2.48 -7.38 -7.93
C LEU A 6 1.30 -6.45 -7.63
N MET A 7 1.52 -5.13 -7.56
CA MET A 7 0.45 -4.15 -7.33
C MET A 7 -0.64 -4.21 -8.42
N VAL A 8 -0.24 -4.36 -9.68
CA VAL A 8 -1.18 -4.54 -10.80
C VAL A 8 -1.98 -5.83 -10.62
N GLN A 9 -1.33 -6.95 -10.30
CA GLN A 9 -2.00 -8.23 -10.08
C GLN A 9 -2.98 -8.20 -8.90
N LEU A 10 -2.61 -7.55 -7.79
CA LEU A 10 -3.50 -7.39 -6.63
C LEU A 10 -4.78 -6.64 -7.01
N ARG A 11 -4.69 -5.62 -7.87
CA ARG A 11 -5.88 -4.89 -8.35
C ARG A 11 -6.75 -5.67 -9.33
N GLN A 12 -6.18 -6.60 -10.08
CA GLN A 12 -6.92 -7.40 -11.05
C GLN A 12 -7.78 -8.49 -10.39
N SER A 13 -7.44 -8.93 -9.18
CA SER A 13 -8.22 -9.96 -8.48
C SER A 13 -9.32 -9.33 -7.59
N PRO A 14 -10.59 -9.77 -7.71
CA PRO A 14 -11.69 -9.28 -6.87
C PRO A 14 -11.45 -9.44 -5.36
N SER A 15 -10.73 -10.48 -4.95
CA SER A 15 -10.46 -10.79 -3.54
C SER A 15 -9.40 -9.89 -2.91
N THR A 16 -8.48 -9.32 -3.70
CA THR A 16 -7.34 -8.54 -3.20
C THR A 16 -7.33 -7.09 -3.67
N ARG A 17 -8.18 -6.69 -4.62
CA ARG A 17 -8.21 -5.32 -5.18
C ARG A 17 -8.48 -4.19 -4.17
N ARG A 18 -8.99 -4.52 -2.99
CA ARG A 18 -9.29 -3.57 -1.91
C ARG A 18 -8.17 -3.46 -0.87
N ILE A 19 -7.14 -4.29 -0.94
CA ILE A 19 -6.03 -4.26 0.01
C ILE A 19 -5.21 -3.00 -0.26
N PRO A 20 -5.06 -2.09 0.73
CA PRO A 20 -4.23 -0.90 0.57
C PRO A 20 -2.75 -1.28 0.48
N VAL A 21 -2.01 -0.65 -0.44
CA VAL A 21 -0.59 -0.93 -0.65
C VAL A 21 0.26 0.30 -0.37
N MET A 22 1.29 0.12 0.44
CA MET A 22 2.37 1.08 0.64
C MET A 22 3.66 0.56 0.00
N VAL A 23 4.36 1.43 -0.72
CA VAL A 23 5.67 1.13 -1.30
C VAL A 23 6.75 1.62 -0.38
N VAL A 24 7.71 0.75 -0.02
CA VAL A 24 8.91 1.11 0.73
C VAL A 24 10.14 0.76 -0.11
N THR A 25 10.95 1.74 -0.49
CA THR A 25 12.05 1.52 -1.45
C THR A 25 13.31 2.32 -1.12
N SER A 26 14.48 1.87 -1.57
CA SER A 26 15.71 2.69 -1.55
C SER A 26 15.79 3.68 -2.71
N ARG A 27 14.85 3.62 -3.67
CA ARG A 27 14.84 4.48 -4.86
C ARG A 27 14.00 5.74 -4.62
N ALA A 28 14.64 6.81 -4.19
CA ALA A 28 14.02 8.05 -3.71
C ALA A 28 13.50 9.04 -4.79
N GLY A 29 13.57 8.68 -6.07
CA GLY A 29 13.30 9.64 -7.15
C GLY A 29 11.81 9.95 -7.36
N ALA A 30 11.47 11.20 -7.68
CA ALA A 30 10.11 11.64 -8.01
C ALA A 30 9.43 10.72 -9.04
N LYS A 31 10.16 10.30 -10.08
CA LYS A 31 9.68 9.34 -11.08
C LYS A 31 9.21 8.00 -10.49
N HIS A 32 9.86 7.50 -9.44
CA HIS A 32 9.46 6.26 -8.76
C HIS A 32 8.23 6.47 -7.89
N ARG A 33 8.17 7.59 -7.17
CA ARG A 33 6.99 7.98 -6.42
C ARG A 33 5.78 8.12 -7.34
N ASP A 34 5.89 8.90 -8.40
CA ASP A 34 4.78 9.17 -9.33
C ASP A 34 4.30 7.88 -10.00
N ARG A 35 5.22 6.98 -10.35
CA ARG A 35 4.86 5.65 -10.84
C ARG A 35 4.09 4.85 -9.78
N ALA A 36 4.58 4.79 -8.54
CA ALA A 36 3.90 4.05 -7.48
C ALA A 36 2.49 4.58 -7.22
N MET A 37 2.32 5.91 -7.15
CA MET A 37 1.02 6.54 -6.95
C MET A 37 0.09 6.32 -8.15
N LYS A 38 0.59 6.41 -9.38
CA LYS A 38 -0.18 6.09 -10.60
C LYS A 38 -0.66 4.64 -10.61
N GLU A 39 0.19 3.74 -10.13
CA GLU A 39 -0.13 2.34 -9.90
C GLU A 39 -0.90 2.15 -8.58
N GLY A 40 -1.61 3.13 -8.03
CA GLY A 40 -2.52 2.94 -6.91
C GLY A 40 -1.88 2.58 -5.56
N ALA A 41 -0.60 2.91 -5.34
CA ALA A 41 -0.07 2.95 -3.98
C ALA A 41 -0.78 4.06 -3.20
N VAL A 42 -1.12 3.76 -1.94
CA VAL A 42 -1.70 4.74 -1.00
C VAL A 42 -0.59 5.57 -0.36
N ALA A 43 0.58 4.96 -0.13
CA ALA A 43 1.74 5.62 0.47
C ALA A 43 3.06 5.18 -0.20
N PHE A 44 4.06 6.04 -0.11
CA PHE A 44 5.41 5.80 -0.64
C PHE A 44 6.45 6.30 0.36
N LEU A 45 7.30 5.41 0.85
CA LEU A 45 8.37 5.70 1.80
C LEU A 45 9.75 5.35 1.20
N THR A 46 10.72 6.21 1.45
CA THR A 46 12.11 6.00 1.04
C THR A 46 12.93 5.51 2.22
N LYS A 47 13.74 4.46 2.02
CA LYS A 47 14.66 3.97 3.05
C LYS A 47 15.87 4.92 3.21
N PRO A 48 16.41 5.08 4.43
CA PRO A 48 15.94 4.51 5.69
C PRO A 48 14.64 5.17 6.16
N VAL A 49 13.68 4.35 6.60
CA VAL A 49 12.39 4.82 7.10
C VAL A 49 12.49 4.96 8.61
N GLN A 50 12.09 6.10 9.15
CA GLN A 50 11.98 6.30 10.59
C GLN A 50 10.72 5.60 11.12
N GLU A 51 10.78 5.06 12.33
CA GLU A 51 9.69 4.28 12.92
C GLU A 51 8.38 5.09 12.97
N ASP A 52 8.46 6.34 13.42
CA ASP A 52 7.34 7.25 13.57
C ASP A 52 6.65 7.51 12.21
N GLN A 53 7.45 7.65 11.14
CA GLN A 53 6.97 7.83 9.78
C GLN A 53 6.26 6.57 9.25
N LEU A 54 6.81 5.39 9.57
CA LEU A 54 6.21 4.13 9.19
C LEU A 54 4.86 3.92 9.88
N ILE A 55 4.81 4.16 11.20
CA ILE A 55 3.60 4.03 12.01
C ILE A 55 2.51 4.97 11.48
N ALA A 56 2.82 6.25 11.29
CA ALA A 56 1.86 7.23 10.77
C ALA A 56 1.31 6.82 9.40
N ALA A 57 2.17 6.29 8.51
CA ALA A 57 1.72 5.81 7.20
C ALA A 57 0.79 4.58 7.32
N VAL A 58 1.12 3.63 8.21
CA VAL A 58 0.29 2.45 8.48
C VAL A 58 -1.07 2.84 9.04
N GLU A 59 -1.12 3.75 10.01
CA GLU A 59 -2.37 4.25 10.59
C GLU A 59 -3.28 4.88 9.51
N GLN A 60 -2.70 5.64 8.58
CA GLN A 60 -3.43 6.20 7.44
C GLN A 60 -3.95 5.12 6.48
N LEU A 61 -3.21 4.02 6.28
CA LEU A 61 -3.57 2.93 5.37
C LEU A 61 -4.71 2.07 5.90
N ILE A 62 -4.69 1.74 7.19
CA ILE A 62 -5.71 0.87 7.80
C ILE A 62 -6.98 1.63 8.16
N GLY A 63 -6.90 2.96 8.26
CA GLY A 63 -7.96 3.80 8.78
C GLY A 63 -8.17 3.56 10.28
N THR A 64 -8.54 4.58 11.04
CA THR A 64 -8.86 4.45 12.47
C THR A 64 -10.21 3.77 12.75
N GLU A 65 -10.85 3.13 11.77
CA GLU A 65 -12.01 2.28 11.99
C GLU A 65 -11.59 0.80 11.89
N ALA A 66 -11.72 0.09 13.01
CA ALA A 66 -11.46 -1.34 13.13
C ALA A 66 -12.14 -2.13 12.00
N PRO A 67 -11.54 -3.24 11.51
CA PRO A 67 -12.14 -4.05 10.47
C PRO A 67 -13.54 -4.48 10.89
N ARG A 68 -14.56 -4.07 10.13
CA ARG A 68 -15.92 -4.54 10.35
C ARG A 68 -15.91 -6.06 10.14
N PRO A 69 -16.31 -6.88 11.14
CA PRO A 69 -16.27 -8.33 10.99
C PRO A 69 -17.11 -8.71 9.77
N VAL A 70 -16.48 -9.41 8.82
CA VAL A 70 -17.21 -10.11 7.76
C VAL A 70 -18.05 -11.16 8.44
N ALA A 71 -19.37 -10.95 8.46
CA ALA A 71 -20.31 -11.93 8.98
C ALA A 71 -20.06 -13.27 8.27
N PRO A 72 -20.07 -14.40 9.01
CA PRO A 72 -19.90 -15.70 8.40
C PRO A 72 -21.02 -15.93 7.39
N VAL A 73 -20.63 -16.34 6.18
CA VAL A 73 -21.56 -16.83 5.17
C VAL A 73 -22.14 -18.12 5.71
N ALA A 74 -23.47 -18.14 5.92
CA ALA A 74 -24.23 -19.33 6.28
C ALA A 74 -24.27 -20.34 5.13
#